data_AF-A5UV08-F1
#
_entry.id   AF-A5UV08-F1
#
_cell.length_a   1.000
_cell.length_b   1.000
_cell.length_c   1.000
_cell.angle_alpha   90.00
_cell.angle_beta   90.00
_cell.angle_gamma   90.00
#
_symmetry.space_group_name_H-M   'P 1'
#
loop_
_entity.id
_entity.type
_entity.pdbx_description
1 polymer ?
#
loop_
_entity_poly.entity_id
_entity_poly.type
_entity_poly.pdbx_seq_one_letter_code
_entity_poly.pdbx_strand_id
1 'polypeptide(L)'
;MSVLLPTGRLWAANRWITRTFLEDAMLFIDAAPSLESKIKFCIDTELYDLYLESVDLSVLEEFRSLVGKVIDYRSRVGGSDFYLPDYFPMYMSKLTELGRLVEEARNELTYRLRGGRAQS
;
A
#
# COMPACT_ATOMS: atom_id res chain seq x y z
N MET A 1 0.71 10.95 -7.88
CA MET A 1 1.14 10.32 -6.62
C MET A 1 0.02 9.45 -6.12
N SER A 2 0.26 8.15 -6.22
CA SER A 2 -0.78 7.16 -6.15
C SER A 2 -0.20 5.76 -5.98
N VAL A 3 -1.05 4.83 -5.55
CA VAL A 3 -0.79 3.40 -5.67
C VAL A 3 -1.85 2.84 -6.61
N LEU A 4 -1.43 2.28 -7.74
CA LEU A 4 -2.34 1.60 -8.66
C LEU A 4 -2.29 0.10 -8.37
N LEU A 5 -3.39 -0.44 -7.87
CA LEU A 5 -3.54 -1.85 -7.51
C LEU A 5 -4.04 -2.67 -8.71
N PRO A 6 -3.98 -4.01 -8.63
CA PRO A 6 -4.69 -4.87 -9.56
C PRO A 6 -6.17 -4.48 -9.70
N THR A 7 -6.75 -4.86 -10.84
CA THR A 7 -8.14 -4.55 -11.21
C THR A 7 -8.46 -3.07 -11.40
N GLY A 8 -7.43 -2.21 -11.49
CA GLY A 8 -7.57 -0.79 -11.80
C GLY A 8 -7.94 0.08 -10.60
N ARG A 9 -7.83 -0.44 -9.38
CA ARG A 9 -8.13 0.32 -8.16
C ARG A 9 -7.00 1.32 -7.88
N LEU A 10 -7.35 2.59 -7.80
CA LEU A 10 -6.40 3.67 -7.56
C LEU A 10 -6.55 4.20 -6.14
N TRP A 11 -5.47 4.16 -5.36
CA TRP A 11 -5.35 4.96 -4.15
C TRP A 11 -4.68 6.28 -4.50
N ALA A 12 -5.47 7.36 -4.53
CA ALA A 12 -4.99 8.70 -4.82
C ALA A 12 -4.77 9.49 -3.52
N ALA A 13 -3.56 10.01 -3.34
CA ALA A 13 -3.18 10.81 -2.19
C ALA A 13 -2.29 11.98 -2.62
N ASN A 14 -2.11 12.94 -1.72
CA ASN A 14 -1.17 14.03 -1.95
C ASN A 14 0.27 13.55 -1.74
N ARG A 15 1.23 14.40 -2.16
CA ARG A 15 2.66 14.07 -2.13
C ARG A 15 3.17 13.63 -0.77
N TRP A 16 2.83 14.37 0.27
CA TRP A 16 3.36 14.08 1.60
C TRP A 16 2.80 12.77 2.15
N ILE A 17 1.52 12.46 1.93
CA ILE A 17 0.91 11.20 2.38
C ILE A 17 1.56 10.01 1.69
N THR A 18 1.73 10.06 0.37
CA THR A 18 2.34 8.94 -0.37
C THR A 18 3.81 8.77 0.01
N ARG A 19 4.55 9.88 0.16
CA ARG A 19 5.93 9.85 0.64
C ARG A 19 6.03 9.20 2.02
N THR A 20 5.27 9.69 3.01
CA THR A 20 5.31 9.15 4.37
C THR A 20 4.92 7.68 4.41
N PHE A 21 3.93 7.26 3.60
CA PHE A 21 3.60 5.84 3.48
C PHE A 21 4.77 5.00 2.97
N LEU A 22 5.47 5.44 1.93
CA LEU A 22 6.60 4.69 1.37
C LEU A 22 7.79 4.66 2.35
N GLU A 23 8.06 5.76 3.05
CA GLU A 23 9.08 5.82 4.11
C GLU A 23 8.74 4.87 5.27
N ASP A 24 7.49 4.85 5.73
CA ASP A 24 7.03 3.90 6.76
C ASP A 24 7.10 2.45 6.29
N ALA A 25 6.73 2.20 5.04
CA ALA A 25 6.77 0.87 4.45
C ALA A 25 8.21 0.31 4.42
N MET A 26 9.21 1.14 4.18
CA MET A 26 10.62 0.70 4.22
C MET A 26 11.06 0.20 5.60
N LEU A 27 10.43 0.63 6.70
CA LEU A 27 10.71 0.11 8.05
C LEU A 27 10.27 -1.36 8.22
N PHE A 28 9.35 -1.82 7.37
CA PHE A 28 8.72 -3.15 7.47
C PHE A 28 8.87 -3.95 6.18
N ILE A 29 9.87 -3.63 5.35
CA ILE A 29 9.99 -4.17 4.00
C ILE A 29 10.15 -5.69 3.95
N ASP A 30 10.62 -6.32 5.03
CA ASP A 30 10.67 -7.77 5.21
C ASP A 30 9.30 -8.46 5.06
N ALA A 31 8.19 -7.72 5.18
CA ALA A 31 6.84 -8.22 4.91
C ALA A 31 6.52 -8.35 3.41
N ALA A 32 7.26 -7.65 2.57
CA ALA A 32 7.06 -7.58 1.13
C ALA A 32 8.39 -7.43 0.38
N PRO A 33 9.30 -8.40 0.51
CA PRO A 33 10.64 -8.32 -0.10
C PRO A 33 10.57 -8.15 -1.62
N SER A 34 9.54 -8.67 -2.28
CA SER A 34 9.35 -8.54 -3.73
C SER A 34 9.13 -7.09 -4.18
N LEU A 35 8.79 -6.18 -3.26
CA LEU A 35 8.50 -4.77 -3.53
C LEU A 35 9.64 -3.81 -3.15
N GLU A 36 10.70 -4.28 -2.48
CA GLU A 36 11.77 -3.44 -1.94
C GLU A 36 12.36 -2.51 -2.99
N SER A 37 12.85 -3.08 -4.11
CA SER A 37 13.49 -2.30 -5.17
C SER A 37 12.55 -1.25 -5.77
N LYS A 38 11.25 -1.56 -5.88
CA LYS A 38 10.26 -0.64 -6.45
C LYS A 38 9.92 0.50 -5.48
N ILE A 39 9.71 0.20 -4.20
CA ILE A 39 9.44 1.20 -3.16
C ILE A 39 10.66 2.12 -3.00
N LYS A 40 11.86 1.55 -2.92
CA LYS A 40 13.12 2.29 -2.85
C LYS A 40 13.29 3.23 -4.05
N PHE A 41 13.04 2.75 -5.26
CA PHE A 41 13.08 3.58 -6.46
C PHE A 41 12.11 4.78 -6.37
N CYS A 42 10.87 4.57 -5.92
CA CYS A 42 9.88 5.65 -5.74
C CYS A 42 10.37 6.72 -4.74
N ILE A 43 11.04 6.31 -3.66
CA ILE A 43 11.61 7.23 -2.67
C ILE A 43 12.81 7.97 -3.26
N ASP A 44 13.79 7.25 -3.81
CA ASP A 44 15.06 7.79 -4.31
C ASP A 44 14.87 8.78 -5.48
N THR A 45 13.87 8.53 -6.32
CA THR A 45 13.54 9.40 -7.48
C THR A 45 12.49 10.46 -7.17
N GLU A 46 11.93 10.45 -5.95
CA GLU A 46 10.77 11.25 -5.56
C GLU A 46 9.54 11.08 -6.49
N LEU A 47 9.50 9.97 -7.25
CA LEU A 47 8.37 9.55 -8.08
C LEU A 47 7.47 8.65 -7.24
N TYR A 48 6.64 9.29 -6.41
CA TYR A 48 5.72 8.62 -5.49
C TYR A 48 4.47 8.05 -6.19
N ASP A 49 4.68 7.32 -7.28
CA ASP A 49 3.64 6.55 -7.98
C ASP A 49 4.07 5.08 -8.00
N LEU A 50 3.34 4.24 -7.24
CA LEU A 50 3.62 2.82 -7.10
C LEU A 50 2.62 2.01 -7.93
N TYR A 51 3.08 1.50 -9.08
CA TYR A 51 2.26 0.70 -9.98
C TYR A 51 2.36 -0.79 -9.66
N LEU A 52 1.26 -1.38 -9.21
CA LEU A 52 1.09 -2.79 -8.88
C LEU A 52 0.00 -3.47 -9.73
N GLU A 53 -0.49 -2.84 -10.80
CA GLU A 53 -1.63 -3.33 -11.60
C GLU A 53 -1.48 -4.75 -12.16
N SER A 54 -0.23 -5.17 -12.43
CA SER A 54 0.13 -6.43 -13.09
C SER A 54 0.76 -7.45 -12.14
N VAL A 55 0.77 -7.19 -10.83
CA VAL A 55 1.33 -8.14 -9.86
C VAL A 55 0.38 -9.31 -9.63
N ASP A 56 0.93 -10.47 -9.29
CA ASP A 56 0.14 -11.63 -8.93
C ASP A 56 -0.42 -11.56 -7.50
N LEU A 57 -1.19 -12.58 -7.13
CA LEU A 57 -1.80 -12.65 -5.80
C LEU A 57 -0.75 -12.74 -4.68
N SER A 58 0.39 -13.38 -4.92
CA SER A 58 1.44 -13.52 -3.89
C SER A 58 2.04 -12.17 -3.53
N VAL A 59 2.39 -11.38 -4.54
CA VAL A 59 2.92 -10.03 -4.35
C VAL A 59 1.87 -9.08 -3.76
N LEU A 60 0.59 -9.26 -4.09
CA LEU A 60 -0.50 -8.50 -3.48
C LEU A 60 -0.69 -8.85 -1.99
N GLU A 61 -0.52 -10.10 -1.59
CA GLU A 61 -0.55 -10.51 -0.18
C GLU A 61 0.64 -9.96 0.62
N GLU A 62 1.82 -9.93 0.01
CA GLU A 62 2.98 -9.22 0.55
C GLU A 62 2.67 -7.74 0.79
N PHE A 63 2.15 -7.04 -0.22
CA PHE A 63 1.76 -5.63 -0.11
C PHE A 63 0.70 -5.42 0.98
N ARG A 64 -0.29 -6.31 1.07
CA ARG A 64 -1.32 -6.30 2.10
C ARG A 64 -0.72 -6.43 3.49
N SER A 65 0.21 -7.37 3.69
CA SER A 65 0.92 -7.54 4.96
C SER A 65 1.67 -6.27 5.34
N LEU A 66 2.37 -5.67 4.38
CA LEU A 66 3.11 -4.42 4.53
C LEU A 66 2.21 -3.26 4.97
N VAL A 67 1.10 -3.03 4.27
CA VAL A 67 0.12 -1.98 4.62
C VAL A 67 -0.44 -2.19 6.02
N GLY A 68 -0.75 -3.44 6.39
CA GLY A 68 -1.19 -3.79 7.75
C GLY A 68 -0.17 -3.41 8.82
N LYS A 69 1.11 -3.75 8.62
CA LYS A 69 2.19 -3.37 9.55
C LYS A 69 2.35 -1.86 9.71
N VAL A 70 2.24 -1.11 8.61
CA VAL A 70 2.31 0.37 8.65
C VAL A 70 1.14 0.96 9.45
N ILE A 71 -0.09 0.48 9.21
CA ILE A 71 -1.27 0.91 9.98
C ILE A 71 -1.12 0.59 11.47
N ASP A 72 -0.68 -0.62 11.81
CA ASP A 72 -0.47 -1.03 13.19
C ASP A 72 0.61 -0.19 13.89
N TYR A 73 1.73 0.06 13.22
CA TYR A 73 2.81 0.91 13.72
C TYR A 73 2.31 2.32 14.00
N ARG A 74 1.64 2.95 13.03
CA ARG A 74 1.16 4.33 13.16
C ARG A 74 0.05 4.47 14.18
N SER A 75 -0.80 3.46 14.33
CA SER A 75 -1.82 3.43 15.40
C SER A 75 -1.21 3.40 16.81
N ARG A 76 -0.01 2.83 16.97
CA ARG A 76 0.70 2.76 18.26
C ARG A 76 1.54 4.00 18.56
N VAL A 77 2.28 4.50 17.56
CA VAL A 77 3.14 5.69 17.71
C VAL A 77 2.32 6.98 17.76
N GLY A 78 1.17 6.99 17.10
CA GLY A 78 0.35 8.19 16.92
C GLY A 78 1.03 9.20 15.99
N GLY A 79 0.63 10.46 16.12
CA GLY A 79 1.23 11.60 15.40
C GLY A 79 2.37 12.28 16.16
N SER A 80 2.98 11.61 17.14
CA SER A 80 3.98 12.22 18.03
C SER A 80 5.29 12.57 17.33
N ASP A 81 5.61 11.87 16.25
CA ASP A 81 6.79 12.05 15.39
C ASP A 81 6.47 12.82 14.10
N PHE A 82 5.23 13.30 13.93
CA PHE A 82 4.86 14.18 12.82
C PHE A 82 5.33 15.61 13.08
N TYR A 83 5.88 16.25 12.06
CA TYR A 83 6.24 17.68 12.13
C TYR A 83 5.05 18.57 12.52
N LEU A 84 3.85 18.21 12.05
CA LEU A 84 2.58 18.83 12.42
C LEU A 84 1.58 17.74 12.81
N PRO A 85 1.40 17.48 14.12
CA PRO A 85 0.54 16.41 14.62
C PRO A 85 -0.92 16.47 14.12
N ASP A 86 -1.43 17.66 13.81
CA ASP A 86 -2.80 17.86 13.29
C ASP A 86 -3.06 17.18 11.94
N TYR A 87 -2.01 16.84 11.18
CA TYR A 87 -2.14 16.09 9.92
C TYR A 87 -2.18 14.58 10.12
N PHE A 88 -1.85 14.08 11.31
CA PHE A 88 -1.85 12.64 11.59
C PHE A 88 -3.22 11.97 11.35
N PRO A 89 -4.37 12.55 11.77
CA PRO A 89 -5.68 11.98 11.45
C PRO A 89 -5.93 11.87 9.94
N MET A 90 -5.47 12.84 9.15
CA MET A 90 -5.58 12.82 7.69
C MET A 90 -4.74 11.69 7.08
N TYR A 91 -3.52 11.49 7.60
CA TYR A 91 -2.66 10.40 7.20
C TYR A 91 -3.29 9.03 7.50
N MET A 92 -3.77 8.84 8.74
CA MET A 92 -4.42 7.60 9.16
C MET A 92 -5.69 7.28 8.36
N SER A 93 -6.50 8.31 8.05
CA SER A 93 -7.67 8.15 7.19
C SER A 93 -7.28 7.62 5.81
N LYS A 94 -6.21 8.16 5.20
CA LYS A 94 -5.70 7.70 3.92
C LYS A 94 -5.05 6.31 3.96
N LEU A 95 -4.32 5.97 5.02
CA LEU A 95 -3.81 4.60 5.19
C LEU A 95 -4.95 3.58 5.33
N THR A 96 -6.00 3.92 6.06
CA THR A 96 -7.19 3.05 6.21
C THR A 96 -7.89 2.85 4.86
N GLU A 97 -7.99 3.91 4.05
CA GLU A 97 -8.49 3.82 2.67
C GLU A 97 -7.65 2.86 1.82
N LEU A 98 -6.31 2.96 1.89
CA LEU A 98 -5.40 2.05 1.19
C LEU A 98 -5.61 0.60 1.63
N GLY A 99 -5.69 0.34 2.94
CA GLY A 99 -5.95 -0.99 3.48
C GLY A 99 -7.24 -1.61 2.92
N ARG A 100 -8.34 -0.84 2.89
CA ARG A 100 -9.60 -1.28 2.28
C ARG A 100 -9.44 -1.60 0.80
N LEU A 101 -8.78 -0.73 0.02
CA LEU A 101 -8.59 -0.93 -1.41
C LEU A 101 -7.77 -2.19 -1.73
N VAL A 102 -6.76 -2.49 -0.91
CA VAL A 102 -5.94 -3.71 -1.05
C VAL A 102 -6.76 -4.97 -0.78
N GLU A 103 -7.59 -4.98 0.28
CA GLU A 103 -8.50 -6.11 0.56
C GLU A 103 -9.48 -6.34 -0.59
N GLU A 104 -10.04 -5.28 -1.16
CA GLU A 104 -10.94 -5.37 -2.31
C GLU A 104 -10.24 -5.92 -3.55
N ALA A 105 -9.04 -5.42 -3.87
CA ALA A 105 -8.23 -5.92 -4.99
C ALA A 105 -7.91 -7.41 -4.82
N ARG A 106 -7.55 -7.84 -3.61
CA ARG A 106 -7.23 -9.23 -3.26
C ARG A 106 -8.44 -10.15 -3.45
N ASN A 107 -9.59 -9.74 -2.94
CA ASN A 107 -10.83 -10.51 -3.06
C ASN A 107 -11.25 -10.68 -4.52
N GLU A 108 -11.13 -9.62 -5.31
CA GLU A 108 -11.46 -9.64 -6.74
C GLU A 108 -10.50 -10.53 -7.54
N LEU A 109 -9.19 -10.41 -7.30
CA LEU A 109 -8.18 -11.25 -7.94
C LEU A 109 -8.37 -12.73 -7.58
N THR A 110 -8.65 -13.02 -6.31
CA THR A 110 -8.96 -14.38 -5.84
C THR A 110 -10.20 -14.94 -6.53
N TYR A 111 -11.25 -14.14 -6.67
CA TYR A 111 -12.47 -14.55 -7.38
C TYR A 111 -12.19 -14.88 -8.85
N ARG A 112 -11.43 -14.05 -9.57
CA ARG A 112 -11.05 -14.30 -10.97
C ARG A 112 -10.28 -15.62 -11.13
N LEU A 113 -9.35 -15.90 -10.22
CA LEU A 113 -8.57 -17.15 -10.22
C LEU A 113 -9.43 -18.40 -9.93
N ARG A 114 -10.49 -18.27 -9.11
CA ARG A 114 -11.41 -19.37 -8.81
C ARG A 114 -12.47 -19.57 -9.90
N GLY A 115 -13.05 -18.47 -10.41
CA GLY A 115 -14.07 -18.48 -11.46
C GLY A 115 -13.54 -18.96 -12.82
N GLY A 116 -12.27 -18.70 -13.13
CA GLY A 116 -11.64 -19.22 -14.35
C GLY A 116 -11.45 -20.74 -14.40
N ARG A 117 -11.46 -21.43 -13.24
CA ARG A 117 -11.34 -22.90 -13.17
C ARG A 117 -12.65 -23.65 -13.41
N ALA A 118 -13.80 -22.97 -13.41
CA ALA A 118 -15.10 -23.60 -13.61
C ALA A 118 -15.55 -23.67 -15.08
N GLN A 119 -14.75 -23.13 -16.01
CA GLN A 119 -15.07 -23.07 -17.44
C GLN A 119 -14.02 -23.74 -18.34
N SER A 120 -13.15 -24.60 -17.78
CA SER A 120 -12.15 -25.39 -18.53
C SER A 120 -12.56 -26.85 -18.64
#